data_AF-A0A2E6J9E3-F1
#
_entry.id   AF-A0A2E6J9E3-F1
#
_cell.length_a   1.000
_cell.length_b   1.000
_cell.length_c   1.000
_cell.angle_alpha   90.00
_cell.angle_beta   90.00
_cell.angle_gamma   90.00
#
_symmetry.space_group_name_H-M   'P 1'
#
loop_
_entity.id
_entity.type
_entity.pdbx_description
1 polymer ?
#
loop_
_entity_poly.entity_id
_entity_poly.type
_entity_poly.pdbx_seq_one_letter_code
_entity_poly.pdbx_strand_id
1 'polypeptide(L)'
;MLTSAIIVAALCVFYGASADSLQSARTLLKVSNSEYQFNKQIKDHVANVLRTYSSIVAMETGIELPNSIRSAIADCYAREYDWNKFERGFAAILSQHMSEVQIELLIGFYRNESIPPSQIENFKNAISSAGAIASTSADLIYRTSLGCVHQDAEIIARYLSDAGLIASHHKPVE
;
A
#
# COMPACT_ATOMS: atom_id res chain seq x y z
N MET A 1 15.93 0.33 -60.23
CA MET A 1 16.58 0.24 -58.89
C MET A 1 16.42 1.60 -58.21
N LEU A 2 16.24 1.63 -56.89
CA LEU A 2 15.62 2.70 -56.07
C LEU A 2 14.09 2.70 -56.19
N THR A 3 13.25 2.73 -55.14
CA THR A 3 13.40 3.02 -53.70
C THR A 3 12.07 2.62 -53.03
N SER A 4 12.09 2.10 -51.81
CA SER A 4 11.21 2.50 -50.69
C SER A 4 11.25 1.48 -49.56
N ALA A 5 12.18 1.69 -48.63
CA ALA A 5 12.24 1.00 -47.37
C ALA A 5 12.42 2.03 -46.25
N ILE A 6 11.44 2.91 -46.02
CA ILE A 6 11.46 3.82 -44.86
C ILE A 6 10.02 4.15 -44.41
N ILE A 7 9.31 3.21 -43.77
CA ILE A 7 8.24 3.56 -42.80
C ILE A 7 8.17 2.45 -41.73
N VAL A 8 9.17 2.35 -40.84
CA VAL A 8 9.03 1.57 -39.57
C VAL A 8 9.62 2.29 -38.35
N ALA A 9 10.28 3.45 -38.50
CA ALA A 9 11.03 4.08 -37.41
C ALA A 9 10.25 5.09 -36.54
N ALA A 10 8.92 5.22 -36.66
CA ALA A 10 8.17 6.29 -35.99
C ALA A 10 7.45 5.89 -34.67
N LEU A 11 7.49 4.62 -34.26
CA LEU A 11 6.75 4.15 -33.07
C LEU A 11 7.59 3.97 -31.80
N CYS A 12 8.91 4.14 -31.85
CA CYS A 12 9.78 3.90 -30.69
C CYS A 12 10.04 5.12 -29.80
N VAL A 13 9.60 6.33 -30.17
CA VAL A 13 9.97 7.58 -29.45
C VAL A 13 9.03 7.89 -28.28
N PHE A 14 7.85 7.27 -28.19
CA PHE A 14 6.90 7.52 -27.10
C PHE A 14 7.14 6.66 -25.84
N TYR A 15 7.94 5.59 -25.92
CA TYR A 15 8.21 4.72 -24.76
C TYR A 15 9.29 5.27 -23.82
N GLY A 16 10.21 6.12 -24.30
CA GLY A 16 11.32 6.65 -23.50
C GLY A 16 10.88 7.52 -22.32
N ALA A 17 10.06 8.55 -22.58
CA ALA A 17 9.61 9.49 -21.55
C ALA A 17 8.82 8.81 -20.42
N SER A 18 8.05 7.76 -20.72
CA SER A 18 7.30 7.01 -19.72
C SER A 18 8.19 6.13 -18.84
N ALA A 19 9.26 5.55 -19.41
CA ALA A 19 10.20 4.70 -18.68
C ALA A 19 11.05 5.51 -17.70
N ASP A 20 11.49 6.71 -18.13
CA ASP A 20 12.27 7.62 -17.31
C ASP A 20 11.44 8.14 -16.12
N SER A 21 10.18 8.55 -16.35
CA SER A 21 9.29 9.01 -15.27
C SER A 21 9.00 7.94 -14.20
N LEU A 22 8.92 6.67 -14.60
CA LEU A 22 8.66 5.56 -13.69
C LEU A 22 9.89 5.24 -12.85
N GLN A 23 11.09 5.36 -13.45
CA GLN A 23 12.34 5.18 -12.75
C GLN A 23 12.59 6.31 -11.73
N SER A 24 12.28 7.56 -12.08
CA SER A 24 12.31 8.68 -11.12
C SER A 24 11.30 8.47 -10.00
N ALA A 25 10.08 8.02 -10.29
CA ALA A 25 9.09 7.70 -9.25
C ALA A 25 9.56 6.59 -8.28
N ARG A 26 10.20 5.54 -8.78
CA ARG A 26 10.83 4.51 -7.93
C ARG A 26 11.96 5.09 -7.08
N THR A 27 12.77 5.96 -7.67
CA THR A 27 13.82 6.67 -6.94
C THR A 27 13.23 7.51 -5.82
N LEU A 28 12.14 8.22 -6.09
CA LEU A 28 11.40 8.98 -5.08
C LEU A 28 10.94 8.08 -3.93
N LEU A 29 10.27 6.95 -4.20
CA LEU A 29 9.86 5.99 -3.17
C LEU A 29 11.02 5.53 -2.27
N LYS A 30 12.20 5.34 -2.87
CA LYS A 30 13.41 4.94 -2.15
C LYS A 30 13.94 6.05 -1.26
N VAL A 31 14.13 7.27 -1.79
CA VAL A 31 14.71 8.38 -1.02
C VAL A 31 13.75 8.92 0.04
N SER A 32 12.43 8.78 -0.17
CA SER A 32 11.41 9.11 0.84
C SER A 32 11.22 8.01 1.89
N ASN A 33 11.94 6.89 1.78
CA ASN A 33 11.85 5.74 2.67
C ASN A 33 10.41 5.16 2.77
N SER A 34 9.71 5.12 1.63
CA SER A 34 8.29 4.75 1.58
C SER A 34 8.02 3.32 2.02
N GLU A 35 8.89 2.37 1.66
CA GLU A 35 8.78 0.97 2.10
C GLU A 35 8.79 0.86 3.62
N TYR A 36 9.72 1.55 4.29
CA TYR A 36 9.79 1.55 5.75
C TYR A 36 8.52 2.12 6.38
N GLN A 37 8.01 3.25 5.86
CA GLN A 37 6.79 3.87 6.38
C GLN A 37 5.57 2.97 6.17
N PHE A 38 5.46 2.35 5.00
CA PHE A 38 4.41 1.39 4.68
C PHE A 38 4.46 0.19 5.64
N ASN A 39 5.63 -0.45 5.78
CA ASN A 39 5.82 -1.60 6.67
C ASN A 39 5.56 -1.23 8.14
N LYS A 40 5.91 -0.02 8.56
CA LYS A 40 5.60 0.49 9.91
C LYS A 40 4.08 0.61 10.11
N GLN A 41 3.37 1.22 9.17
CA GLN A 41 1.91 1.35 9.26
C GLN A 41 1.20 -0.01 9.29
N ILE A 42 1.66 -0.98 8.49
CA ILE A 42 1.12 -2.35 8.53
C ILE A 42 1.37 -2.99 9.91
N LYS A 43 2.58 -2.86 10.48
CA LYS A 43 2.86 -3.38 11.83
C LYS A 43 1.95 -2.76 12.90
N ASP A 44 1.77 -1.44 12.87
CA ASP A 44 0.89 -0.73 13.81
C ASP A 44 -0.58 -1.15 13.62
N HIS A 45 -1.00 -1.37 12.38
CA HIS A 45 -2.34 -1.88 12.06
C HIS A 45 -2.55 -3.30 12.61
N VAL A 46 -1.61 -4.23 12.36
CA VAL A 46 -1.69 -5.61 12.85
C VAL A 46 -1.73 -5.65 14.38
N ALA A 47 -0.92 -4.84 15.06
CA ALA A 47 -0.95 -4.74 16.52
C ALA A 47 -2.35 -4.32 17.03
N ASN A 48 -2.98 -3.36 16.35
CA ASN A 48 -4.33 -2.92 16.69
C ASN A 48 -5.41 -3.98 16.41
N VAL A 49 -5.31 -4.69 15.29
CA VAL A 49 -6.20 -5.81 14.95
C VAL A 49 -6.12 -6.90 16.02
N LEU A 50 -4.91 -7.33 16.36
CA LEU A 50 -4.68 -8.35 17.40
C LEU A 50 -5.21 -7.91 18.76
N ARG A 51 -4.92 -6.67 19.18
CA ARG A 51 -5.45 -6.11 20.44
C ARG A 51 -6.99 -6.13 20.45
N THR A 52 -7.60 -5.76 19.33
CA THR A 52 -9.06 -5.71 19.19
C THR A 52 -9.67 -7.10 19.31
N TYR A 53 -9.17 -8.07 18.54
CA TYR A 53 -9.68 -9.45 18.62
C TYR A 53 -9.42 -10.10 19.98
N SER A 54 -8.24 -9.91 20.56
CA SER A 54 -7.96 -10.40 21.93
C SER A 54 -8.92 -9.79 22.95
N SER A 55 -9.23 -8.49 22.84
CA SER A 55 -10.20 -7.83 23.73
C SER A 55 -11.60 -8.41 23.57
N ILE A 56 -12.07 -8.62 22.33
CA ILE A 56 -13.40 -9.18 22.06
C ILE A 56 -13.49 -10.59 22.64
N VAL A 57 -12.53 -11.48 22.34
CA VAL A 57 -12.53 -12.85 22.85
C VAL A 57 -12.48 -12.89 24.37
N ALA A 58 -11.61 -12.09 25.00
CA ALA A 58 -11.53 -12.03 26.45
C ALA A 58 -12.83 -11.53 27.10
N MET A 59 -13.50 -10.54 26.49
CA MET A 59 -14.78 -10.03 27.00
C MET A 59 -15.91 -11.05 26.87
N GLU A 60 -15.97 -11.80 25.78
CA GLU A 60 -17.06 -12.75 25.50
C GLU A 60 -16.87 -14.10 26.23
N THR A 61 -15.63 -14.56 26.42
CA THR A 61 -15.36 -15.92 26.93
C THR A 61 -14.51 -15.96 28.19
N GLY A 62 -13.99 -14.82 28.66
CA GLY A 62 -13.08 -14.75 29.81
C GLY A 62 -11.69 -15.37 29.56
N ILE A 63 -11.32 -15.67 28.31
CA ILE A 63 -10.09 -16.37 27.93
C ILE A 63 -9.28 -15.51 26.97
N GLU A 64 -7.95 -15.58 27.07
CA GLU A 64 -7.05 -14.91 26.13
C GLU A 64 -6.98 -15.62 24.78
N LEU A 65 -6.87 -14.84 23.69
CA LEU A 65 -6.66 -15.39 22.35
C LEU A 65 -5.27 -16.06 22.26
N PRO A 66 -5.18 -17.37 21.92
CA PRO A 66 -3.91 -18.07 21.91
C PRO A 66 -2.90 -17.47 20.93
N ASN A 67 -1.61 -17.57 21.28
CA ASN A 67 -0.53 -17.07 20.43
C ASN A 67 -0.50 -17.71 19.04
N SER A 68 -0.90 -18.97 18.89
CA SER A 68 -1.02 -19.62 17.58
C SER A 68 -2.02 -18.92 16.66
N ILE A 69 -3.18 -18.51 17.19
CA ILE A 69 -4.18 -17.76 16.42
C ILE A 69 -3.67 -16.35 16.12
N ARG A 70 -3.06 -15.68 17.10
CA ARG A 70 -2.46 -14.35 16.91
C ARG A 70 -1.37 -14.35 15.83
N SER A 71 -0.52 -15.38 15.80
CA SER A 71 0.48 -15.56 14.74
C SER A 71 -0.16 -15.80 13.38
N ALA A 72 -1.17 -16.67 13.28
CA ALA A 72 -1.86 -16.92 12.02
C ALA A 72 -2.54 -15.65 11.44
N ILE A 73 -3.10 -14.80 12.29
CA ILE A 73 -3.62 -13.48 11.92
C ILE A 73 -2.48 -12.62 11.37
N ALA A 74 -1.40 -12.44 12.15
CA ALA A 74 -0.26 -11.61 11.74
C ALA A 74 0.36 -12.07 10.40
N ASP A 75 0.47 -13.39 10.20
CA ASP A 75 1.00 -13.99 8.98
C ASP A 75 0.14 -13.68 7.75
N CYS A 76 -1.18 -13.57 7.90
CA CYS A 76 -2.04 -13.13 6.80
C CYS A 76 -1.67 -11.71 6.36
N TYR A 77 -1.60 -10.75 7.30
CA TYR A 77 -1.30 -9.36 6.95
C TYR A 77 0.12 -9.20 6.38
N ALA A 78 1.10 -9.95 6.91
CA ALA A 78 2.46 -9.94 6.36
C ALA A 78 2.51 -10.37 4.89
N ARG A 79 1.70 -11.37 4.49
CA ARG A 79 1.62 -11.81 3.09
C ARG A 79 0.79 -10.86 2.24
N GLU A 80 -0.38 -10.45 2.71
CA GLU A 80 -1.33 -9.65 1.94
C GLU A 80 -0.85 -8.22 1.72
N TYR A 81 -0.07 -7.69 2.66
CA TYR A 81 0.47 -6.33 2.62
C TYR A 81 2.01 -6.33 2.46
N ASP A 82 2.57 -7.28 1.72
CA ASP A 82 3.99 -7.24 1.35
C ASP A 82 4.28 -6.07 0.38
N TRP A 83 5.29 -5.26 0.67
CA TRP A 83 5.64 -4.06 -0.11
C TRP A 83 5.81 -4.35 -1.61
N ASN A 84 6.37 -5.49 -1.98
CA ASN A 84 6.67 -5.82 -3.38
C ASN A 84 5.40 -5.97 -4.23
N LYS A 85 4.25 -6.25 -3.61
CA LYS A 85 2.94 -6.27 -4.29
C LYS A 85 2.51 -4.87 -4.74
N PHE A 86 2.97 -3.81 -4.06
CA PHE A 86 2.46 -2.45 -4.25
C PHE A 86 3.49 -1.48 -4.86
N GLU A 87 4.79 -1.70 -4.68
CA GLU A 87 5.85 -0.77 -5.09
C GLU A 87 5.66 -0.26 -6.53
N ARG A 88 5.43 -1.17 -7.47
CA ARG A 88 5.23 -0.83 -8.89
C ARG A 88 3.99 0.05 -9.08
N GLY A 89 2.90 -0.28 -8.39
CA GLY A 89 1.65 0.48 -8.47
C GLY A 89 1.81 1.88 -7.86
N PHE A 90 2.47 2.01 -6.71
CA PHE A 90 2.77 3.31 -6.12
C PHE A 90 3.66 4.16 -7.03
N ALA A 91 4.68 3.58 -7.65
CA ALA A 91 5.53 4.31 -8.60
C ALA A 91 4.71 4.79 -9.80
N ALA A 92 3.81 3.96 -10.34
CA ALA A 92 2.93 4.35 -11.44
C ALA A 92 1.98 5.50 -11.03
N ILE A 93 1.41 5.46 -9.82
CA ILE A 93 0.56 6.53 -9.29
C ILE A 93 1.35 7.84 -9.21
N LEU A 94 2.58 7.83 -8.69
CA LEU A 94 3.40 9.03 -8.63
C LEU A 94 3.63 9.63 -10.03
N SER A 95 3.97 8.79 -11.04
CA SER A 95 4.17 9.25 -12.42
C SER A 95 2.88 9.70 -13.12
N GLN A 96 1.71 9.25 -12.67
CA GLN A 96 0.42 9.70 -13.20
C GLN A 96 0.00 11.06 -12.66
N HIS A 97 0.32 11.35 -11.40
CA HIS A 97 -0.11 12.56 -10.71
C HIS A 97 0.93 13.67 -10.71
N MET A 98 2.17 13.38 -11.05
CA MET A 98 3.26 14.36 -11.06
C MET A 98 4.06 14.31 -12.35
N SER A 99 4.52 15.48 -12.80
CA SER A 99 5.50 15.57 -13.86
C SER A 99 6.89 15.12 -13.39
N GLU A 100 7.77 14.80 -14.32
CA GLU A 100 9.16 14.44 -14.01
C GLU A 100 9.87 15.54 -13.21
N VAL A 101 9.70 16.81 -13.60
CA VAL A 101 10.27 17.96 -12.88
C VAL A 101 9.81 18.00 -11.42
N GLN A 102 8.54 17.69 -11.16
CA GLN A 102 7.99 17.66 -9.80
C GLN A 102 8.58 16.51 -8.98
N ILE A 103 8.71 15.32 -9.59
CA ILE A 103 9.34 14.16 -8.95
C ILE A 103 10.80 14.46 -8.59
N GLU A 104 11.57 15.04 -9.52
CA GLU A 104 12.98 15.40 -9.28
C GLU A 104 13.13 16.45 -8.17
N LEU A 105 12.25 17.46 -8.13
CA LEU A 105 12.23 18.43 -7.02
C LEU A 105 11.99 17.77 -5.66
N LEU A 106 11.09 16.78 -5.60
CA LEU A 106 10.87 16.02 -4.36
C LEU A 106 12.06 15.12 -4.01
N ILE A 107 12.71 14.51 -5.00
CA ILE A 107 13.93 13.72 -4.78
C ILE A 107 15.03 14.60 -4.17
N GLY A 108 15.28 15.76 -4.77
CA GLY A 108 16.24 16.75 -4.25
C GLY A 108 15.87 17.19 -2.83
N PHE A 109 14.59 17.50 -2.60
CA PHE A 109 14.09 17.87 -1.26
C PHE A 109 14.37 16.79 -0.21
N TYR A 110 14.08 15.51 -0.50
CA TYR A 110 14.38 14.39 0.42
C TYR A 110 15.88 14.16 0.63
N ARG A 111 16.73 14.64 -0.28
CA ARG A 111 18.19 14.64 -0.16
C ARG A 111 18.74 15.91 0.51
N ASN A 112 17.87 16.77 1.04
CA ASN A 112 18.21 18.06 1.64
C ASN A 112 18.80 19.08 0.64
N GLU A 113 18.42 19.00 -0.64
CA GLU A 113 18.75 20.02 -1.63
C GLU A 113 17.76 21.19 -1.53
N SER A 114 18.28 22.41 -1.73
CA SER A 114 17.46 23.63 -1.74
C SER A 114 16.58 23.70 -2.98
N ILE A 115 15.34 24.16 -2.83
CA ILE A 115 14.44 24.43 -3.96
C ILE A 115 14.81 25.78 -4.60
N PRO A 116 15.14 25.82 -5.91
CA PRO A 116 15.41 27.08 -6.60
C PRO A 116 14.17 28.00 -6.57
N PRO A 117 14.30 29.33 -6.38
CA PRO A 117 13.16 30.24 -6.35
C PRO A 117 12.25 30.15 -7.59
N SER A 118 12.83 29.90 -8.76
CA SER A 118 12.11 29.71 -10.02
C SER A 118 11.28 28.41 -10.10
N GLN A 119 11.49 27.47 -9.18
CA GLN A 119 10.83 26.17 -9.12
C GLN A 119 9.84 26.03 -7.96
N ILE A 120 9.63 27.08 -7.16
CA ILE A 120 8.73 27.06 -5.99
C ILE A 120 7.32 26.64 -6.37
N GLU A 121 6.79 27.15 -7.49
CA GLU A 121 5.42 26.80 -7.92
C GLU A 121 5.32 25.34 -8.38
N ASN A 122 6.35 24.81 -9.06
CA ASN A 122 6.38 23.39 -9.39
C ASN A 122 6.43 22.51 -8.12
N PHE A 123 7.22 22.90 -7.12
CA PHE A 123 7.27 22.20 -5.85
C PHE A 123 5.93 22.24 -5.11
N LYS A 124 5.27 23.40 -5.02
CA LYS A 124 3.91 23.52 -4.45
C LYS A 124 2.90 22.63 -5.17
N ASN A 125 2.95 22.58 -6.49
CA ASN A 125 2.08 21.73 -7.30
C ASN A 125 2.36 20.22 -7.07
N ALA A 126 3.62 19.85 -6.80
CA ALA A 126 3.95 18.48 -6.39
C ALA A 126 3.29 18.14 -5.04
N ILE A 127 3.41 19.04 -4.05
CA ILE A 127 2.81 18.86 -2.72
C ILE A 127 1.27 18.84 -2.78
N SER A 128 0.65 19.67 -3.62
CA SER A 128 -0.82 19.69 -3.75
C SER A 128 -1.39 18.39 -4.33
N SER A 129 -0.57 17.60 -5.04
CA SER A 129 -0.96 16.30 -5.59
C SER A 129 -1.10 15.20 -4.53
N ALA A 130 -0.65 15.45 -3.29
CA ALA A 130 -0.64 14.44 -2.21
C ALA A 130 -2.03 13.83 -1.93
N GLY A 131 -3.10 14.64 -1.98
CA GLY A 131 -4.46 14.13 -1.75
C GLY A 131 -4.92 13.12 -2.80
N ALA A 132 -4.67 13.42 -4.08
CA ALA A 132 -5.02 12.55 -5.20
C ALA A 132 -4.16 11.26 -5.20
N ILE A 133 -2.87 11.39 -4.89
CA ILE A 133 -1.95 10.25 -4.71
C ILE A 133 -2.43 9.35 -3.58
N ALA A 134 -2.79 9.91 -2.42
CA ALA A 134 -3.29 9.14 -1.29
C ALA A 134 -4.59 8.39 -1.62
N SER A 135 -5.55 9.06 -2.26
CA SER A 135 -6.81 8.44 -2.68
C SER A 135 -6.59 7.29 -3.67
N THR A 136 -5.75 7.50 -4.69
CA THR A 136 -5.45 6.45 -5.69
C THR A 136 -4.65 5.31 -5.08
N SER A 137 -3.76 5.60 -4.14
CA SER A 137 -2.98 4.59 -3.41
C SER A 137 -3.87 3.72 -2.52
N ALA A 138 -4.90 4.30 -1.89
CA ALA A 138 -5.88 3.54 -1.12
C ALA A 138 -6.71 2.60 -2.01
N ASP A 139 -7.14 3.06 -3.19
CA ASP A 139 -7.83 2.21 -4.17
C ASP A 139 -6.93 1.07 -4.68
N LEU A 140 -5.65 1.36 -4.96
CA LEU A 140 -4.67 0.32 -5.31
C LEU A 140 -4.55 -0.73 -4.20
N ILE A 141 -4.41 -0.31 -2.94
CA ILE A 141 -4.30 -1.23 -1.80
C ILE A 141 -5.56 -2.11 -1.71
N TYR A 142 -6.74 -1.50 -1.81
CA TYR A 142 -8.03 -2.18 -1.75
C TYR A 142 -8.19 -3.24 -2.86
N ARG A 143 -7.74 -2.95 -4.08
CA ARG A 143 -7.86 -3.89 -5.21
C ARG A 143 -6.80 -4.99 -5.24
N THR A 144 -5.63 -4.72 -4.65
CA THR A 144 -4.47 -5.63 -4.73
C THR A 144 -4.44 -6.64 -3.59
N SER A 145 -4.96 -6.28 -2.43
CA SER A 145 -5.05 -7.17 -1.26
C SER A 145 -6.45 -7.79 -1.17
N LEU A 146 -6.51 -9.11 -0.92
CA LEU A 146 -7.80 -9.78 -0.62
C LEU A 146 -8.29 -9.46 0.81
N GLY A 147 -7.44 -8.82 1.62
CA GLY A 147 -7.67 -8.57 3.03
C GLY A 147 -7.58 -9.85 3.87
N CYS A 148 -7.60 -9.67 5.20
CA CYS A 148 -7.46 -10.78 6.15
C CYS A 148 -8.68 -10.99 7.04
N VAL A 149 -9.62 -10.05 7.07
CA VAL A 149 -10.76 -10.04 8.02
C VAL A 149 -11.59 -11.32 7.98
N HIS A 150 -11.85 -11.88 6.79
CA HIS A 150 -12.61 -13.12 6.67
C HIS A 150 -11.86 -14.31 7.27
N GLN A 151 -10.57 -14.47 6.90
CA GLN A 151 -9.71 -15.50 7.45
C GLN A 151 -9.57 -15.36 8.97
N ASP A 152 -9.39 -14.14 9.48
CA ASP A 152 -9.29 -13.82 10.89
C ASP A 152 -10.54 -14.29 11.66
N ALA A 153 -11.73 -13.98 11.12
CA ALA A 153 -13.00 -14.41 11.71
C ALA A 153 -13.15 -15.94 11.71
N GLU A 154 -12.80 -16.61 10.62
CA GLU A 154 -12.89 -18.07 10.51
C GLU A 154 -12.00 -18.80 11.53
N ILE A 155 -10.74 -18.37 11.67
CA ILE A 155 -9.81 -19.03 12.58
C ILE A 155 -10.17 -18.78 14.05
N ILE A 156 -10.68 -17.60 14.38
CA ILE A 156 -11.19 -17.30 15.73
C ILE A 156 -12.44 -18.12 16.01
N ALA A 157 -13.41 -18.14 15.09
CA ALA A 157 -14.66 -18.89 15.26
C ALA A 157 -14.40 -20.40 15.42
N ARG A 158 -13.50 -20.96 14.61
CA ARG A 158 -13.09 -22.37 14.73
C ARG A 158 -12.45 -22.65 16.08
N TYR A 159 -11.53 -21.80 16.54
CA TYR A 159 -10.93 -21.92 17.86
C TYR A 159 -11.97 -21.93 18.99
N LEU A 160 -12.93 -21.00 18.95
CA LEU A 160 -13.99 -20.91 19.95
C LEU A 160 -14.91 -22.15 19.92
N SER A 161 -15.21 -22.66 18.73
CA SER A 161 -15.97 -23.90 18.55
C SER A 161 -15.26 -25.10 19.18
N ASP A 162 -13.99 -25.30 18.86
CA ASP A 162 -13.19 -26.43 19.32
C ASP A 162 -12.97 -26.39 20.84
N ALA A 163 -12.93 -25.19 21.42
CA ALA A 163 -12.85 -24.97 22.86
C ALA A 163 -14.20 -25.11 23.59
N GLY A 164 -15.31 -25.31 22.87
CA GLY A 164 -16.65 -25.38 23.46
C GLY A 164 -17.16 -24.04 24.02
N LEU A 165 -16.63 -22.92 23.52
CA LEU A 165 -16.87 -21.55 24.02
C LEU A 165 -17.88 -20.76 23.18
N ILE A 166 -18.58 -21.40 22.24
CA ILE A 166 -19.63 -20.72 21.49
C ILE A 166 -20.81 -20.43 22.43
N ALA A 167 -21.07 -19.14 22.69
CA ALA A 167 -22.24 -18.69 23.41
C ALA A 167 -23.53 -19.11 22.67
N SER A 168 -24.50 -19.62 23.44
CA SER A 168 -25.85 -19.95 23.00
C SER A 168 -26.70 -18.68 22.79
N HIS A 169 -26.24 -17.74 21.98
CA HIS A 169 -27.03 -16.55 21.62
C HIS A 169 -27.46 -16.59 20.16
N HIS A 170 -28.35 -17.54 19.88
CA HIS A 170 -29.34 -17.43 18.82
C HIS A 170 -30.73 -17.67 19.43
N LYS A 171 -31.27 -16.64 20.08
CA LYS A 171 -32.72 -16.44 20.06
C LYS A 171 -32.99 -15.26 19.11
N PRO A 172 -33.66 -15.50 17.98
CA PRO A 172 -34.19 -14.40 17.18
C PRO A 172 -35.11 -13.57 18.08
N VAL A 173 -34.96 -12.25 18.03
CA VAL A 173 -35.94 -11.35 18.61
C VAL A 173 -37.17 -11.41 17.69
N GLU A 174 -38.30 -11.85 18.25
CA GLU A 174 -39.63 -11.76 17.63
C GLU A 174 -40.07 -10.30 17.43
#